data_AF-A0A956PAD2-F1
#
_entry.id   AF-A0A956PAD2-F1
#
_cell.length_a   1.000
_cell.length_b   1.000
_cell.length_c   1.000
_cell.angle_alpha   90.00
_cell.angle_beta   90.00
_cell.angle_gamma   90.00
#
_symmetry.space_group_name_H-M   'P 1'
#
loop_
_entity.id
_entity.type
_entity.pdbx_description
1 polymer ?
#
loop_
_entity_poly.entity_id
_entity_poly.type
_entity_poly.pdbx_seq_one_letter_code
_entity_poly.pdbx_strand_id
1 'polypeptide(L)'
;MVDLKTLMDLMVKGAGAAREAAEQAVATLVERGDVSREEAAEIQKEVLEAIETNRAFLEENVVSPLRALAAGIASALGGADARDAERREILAKLAELSDKIDRLERGAPTRTKAAPKPRRDKPTGKA
;
A
#
# COMPACT_ATOMS: atom_id res chain seq x y z
N MET A 1 -14.08 -8.14 -11.06
CA MET A 1 -13.09 -7.03 -10.96
C MET A 1 -11.81 -7.58 -11.58
N VAL A 2 -11.34 -7.01 -12.70
CA VAL A 2 -10.14 -7.49 -13.39
C VAL A 2 -8.92 -7.03 -12.58
N ASP A 3 -8.05 -7.95 -12.16
CA ASP A 3 -6.84 -7.59 -11.43
C ASP A 3 -5.77 -7.02 -12.38
N LEU A 4 -4.82 -6.26 -11.82
CA LEU A 4 -3.76 -5.59 -12.60
C LEU A 4 -2.94 -6.58 -13.44
N LYS A 5 -2.71 -7.78 -12.93
CA LYS A 5 -1.98 -8.84 -13.63
C LYS A 5 -2.76 -9.30 -14.88
N THR A 6 -4.06 -9.47 -14.75
CA THR A 6 -4.96 -9.84 -15.85
C THR A 6 -5.02 -8.77 -16.92
N LEU A 7 -5.03 -7.48 -16.53
CA LEU A 7 -4.96 -6.36 -17.47
C LEU A 7 -3.64 -6.37 -18.26
N MET A 8 -2.52 -6.63 -17.58
CA MET A 8 -1.19 -6.71 -18.20
C MET A 8 -1.05 -7.90 -19.14
N ASP A 9 -1.55 -9.07 -18.74
CA ASP A 9 -1.59 -10.26 -19.61
C ASP A 9 -2.43 -10.01 -20.86
N LEU A 10 -3.51 -9.22 -20.75
CA LEU A 10 -4.35 -8.82 -21.88
C LEU A 10 -3.62 -7.89 -22.85
N MET A 11 -2.83 -6.93 -22.34
CA MET A 11 -2.02 -6.05 -23.19
C MET A 11 -0.92 -6.82 -23.95
N VAL A 12 -0.26 -7.79 -23.29
CA VAL A 12 0.74 -8.65 -23.94
C VAL A 12 0.11 -9.56 -24.98
N LYS A 13 -1.05 -10.17 -24.67
CA LYS A 13 -1.81 -10.99 -25.64
C LYS A 13 -2.33 -10.16 -26.81
N GLY A 14 -2.74 -8.92 -26.57
CA GLY A 14 -3.20 -8.00 -27.60
C GLY A 14 -2.11 -7.69 -28.64
N ALA A 15 -0.86 -7.54 -28.22
CA ALA A 15 0.27 -7.35 -29.14
C ALA A 15 0.53 -8.58 -30.02
N GLY A 16 0.40 -9.80 -29.45
CA GLY A 16 0.50 -11.05 -30.23
C GLY A 16 -0.62 -11.19 -31.26
N ALA A 17 -1.87 -10.92 -30.85
CA ALA A 17 -3.02 -10.95 -31.74
C ALA A 17 -2.94 -9.89 -32.86
N ALA A 18 -2.42 -8.70 -32.56
CA ALA A 18 -2.21 -7.65 -33.55
C ALA A 18 -1.19 -8.07 -34.63
N ARG A 19 -0.13 -8.79 -34.23
CA ARG A 19 0.85 -9.34 -35.16
C ARG A 19 0.26 -10.40 -36.08
N GLU A 20 -0.46 -11.38 -35.51
CA GLU A 20 -1.12 -12.43 -36.30
C GLU A 20 -2.13 -11.84 -37.30
N ALA A 21 -2.91 -10.85 -36.87
CA ALA A 21 -3.86 -10.15 -37.74
C ALA A 21 -3.16 -9.37 -38.86
N ALA A 22 -2.04 -8.70 -38.57
CA ALA A 22 -1.25 -8.00 -39.58
C ALA A 22 -0.66 -8.96 -40.62
N GLU A 23 -0.12 -10.09 -40.19
CA GLU A 23 0.43 -11.12 -41.08
C GLU A 23 -0.65 -11.69 -42.02
N GLN A 24 -1.85 -11.97 -41.50
CA GLN A 24 -2.99 -12.43 -42.31
C GLN A 24 -3.47 -11.37 -43.31
N ALA A 25 -3.52 -10.10 -42.90
CA ALA A 25 -3.93 -9.01 -43.77
C ALA A 25 -2.96 -8.82 -44.94
N VAL A 26 -1.65 -8.81 -44.67
CA VAL A 26 -0.59 -8.71 -45.69
C VAL A 26 -0.65 -9.90 -46.65
N ALA A 27 -0.80 -11.13 -46.14
CA ALA A 27 -0.94 -12.32 -46.97
C ALA A 27 -2.15 -12.23 -47.91
N THR A 28 -3.29 -11.76 -47.41
CA THR A 28 -4.52 -11.56 -48.21
C THR A 28 -4.31 -10.54 -49.32
N LEU A 29 -3.60 -9.43 -49.05
CA LEU A 29 -3.31 -8.40 -50.05
C LEU A 29 -2.41 -8.92 -51.18
N VAL A 30 -1.44 -9.77 -50.85
CA VAL A 30 -0.59 -10.45 -51.84
C VAL A 30 -1.40 -11.43 -52.68
N GLU A 31 -2.26 -12.24 -52.06
CA GLU A 31 -3.09 -13.22 -52.77
C GLU A 31 -4.07 -12.57 -53.76
N ARG A 32 -4.57 -11.37 -53.42
CA ARG A 32 -5.44 -10.58 -54.31
C ARG A 32 -4.68 -9.89 -55.43
N GLY A 33 -3.35 -9.86 -55.36
CA GLY A 33 -2.50 -9.13 -56.30
C GLY A 33 -2.54 -7.62 -56.10
N ASP A 34 -3.09 -7.14 -54.99
CA ASP A 34 -3.16 -5.71 -54.65
C ASP A 34 -1.77 -5.15 -54.31
N VAL A 35 -0.85 -6.03 -53.89
CA VAL A 35 0.50 -5.68 -53.43
C VAL A 35 1.49 -6.75 -53.91
N SER A 36 2.66 -6.32 -54.37
CA SER A 36 3.75 -7.24 -54.74
C SER A 36 4.37 -7.91 -53.50
N ARG A 37 5.14 -9.00 -53.69
CA ARG A 37 5.83 -9.66 -52.58
C ARG A 37 6.89 -8.78 -51.92
N GLU A 38 7.52 -7.89 -52.69
CA GLU A 38 8.53 -6.95 -52.17
C GLU A 38 7.87 -5.87 -51.32
N GLU A 39 6.81 -5.23 -51.83
CA GLU A 39 6.03 -4.26 -51.05
C GLU A 39 5.41 -4.89 -49.79
N ALA A 40 4.93 -6.13 -49.88
CA ALA A 40 4.39 -6.86 -48.73
C ALA A 40 5.46 -7.11 -47.65
N ALA A 41 6.70 -7.40 -48.05
CA ALA A 41 7.80 -7.58 -47.10
C ALA A 41 8.16 -6.25 -46.39
N GLU A 42 8.14 -5.14 -47.12
CA GLU A 42 8.35 -3.80 -46.53
C GLU A 42 7.22 -3.43 -45.56
N ILE A 43 5.96 -3.61 -45.95
CA ILE A 43 4.80 -3.37 -45.08
C ILE A 43 4.87 -4.24 -43.83
N GLN A 44 5.20 -5.52 -43.97
CA GLN A 44 5.31 -6.42 -42.82
C GLN A 44 6.41 -5.97 -41.86
N LYS A 45 7.54 -5.49 -42.39
CA LYS A 45 8.62 -4.94 -41.57
C LYS A 45 8.17 -3.69 -40.81
N GLU A 46 7.56 -2.72 -41.49
CA GLU A 46 7.09 -1.48 -40.84
C GLU A 46 6.03 -1.74 -39.77
N VAL A 47 5.10 -2.67 -40.03
CA VAL A 47 4.07 -3.03 -39.06
C VAL A 47 4.67 -3.72 -37.83
N LEU A 48 5.66 -4.61 -38.02
CA LEU A 48 6.36 -5.23 -36.90
C LEU A 48 7.11 -4.19 -36.06
N GLU A 49 7.83 -3.26 -36.70
CA GLU A 49 8.51 -2.17 -36.01
C GLU A 49 7.50 -1.28 -35.22
N ALA A 50 6.33 -0.99 -35.80
CA ALA A 50 5.28 -0.24 -35.13
C ALA A 50 4.71 -0.99 -33.91
N ILE A 51 4.47 -2.29 -34.03
CA ILE A 51 3.99 -3.13 -32.91
C ILE A 51 5.03 -3.16 -31.78
N GLU A 52 6.31 -3.34 -32.10
CA GLU A 52 7.38 -3.35 -31.10
C GLU A 52 7.56 -2.00 -30.43
N THR A 53 7.53 -0.91 -31.21
CA THR A 53 7.60 0.46 -30.68
C THR A 53 6.45 0.75 -29.72
N ASN A 54 5.23 0.37 -30.11
CA ASN A 54 4.05 0.56 -29.27
C ASN A 54 4.13 -0.30 -27.99
N ARG A 55 4.60 -1.54 -28.11
CA ARG A 55 4.83 -2.41 -26.95
C ARG A 55 5.84 -1.79 -25.98
N ALA A 56 6.96 -1.28 -26.48
CA ALA A 56 7.97 -0.62 -25.65
C ALA A 56 7.40 0.63 -24.97
N PHE A 57 6.65 1.46 -25.72
CA PHE A 57 5.97 2.63 -25.17
C PHE A 57 5.01 2.26 -24.03
N LEU A 58 4.17 1.24 -24.23
CA LEU A 58 3.23 0.78 -23.21
C LEU A 58 3.95 0.20 -21.98
N GLU A 59 5.03 -0.55 -22.20
CA GLU A 59 5.81 -1.12 -21.10
C GLU A 59 6.43 -0.01 -20.23
N GLU A 60 7.00 1.01 -20.87
CA GLU A 60 7.69 2.11 -20.19
C GLU A 60 6.71 3.10 -19.52
N ASN A 61 5.65 3.49 -20.23
CA ASN A 61 4.80 4.61 -19.81
C ASN A 61 3.56 4.19 -19.01
N VAL A 62 3.17 2.92 -19.11
CA VAL A 62 1.95 2.42 -18.46
C VAL A 62 2.28 1.30 -17.50
N VAL A 63 2.89 0.23 -18.00
CA VAL A 63 3.08 -0.99 -17.20
C VAL A 63 4.08 -0.79 -16.06
N SER A 64 5.25 -0.22 -16.36
CA SER A 64 6.30 -0.02 -15.35
C SER A 64 5.86 0.93 -14.21
N PRO A 65 5.23 2.08 -14.48
CA PRO A 65 4.69 2.96 -13.45
C PRO A 65 3.62 2.27 -12.59
N LEU A 66 2.72 1.48 -13.20
CA LEU A 66 1.70 0.74 -12.46
C LEU A 66 2.32 -0.32 -11.54
N ARG A 67 3.36 -1.03 -11.99
CA ARG A 67 4.11 -1.97 -11.13
C ARG A 67 4.77 -1.24 -9.95
N ALA A 68 5.41 -0.10 -10.22
CA ALA A 68 6.05 0.70 -9.17
C ALA A 68 5.03 1.20 -8.14
N LEU A 69 3.87 1.70 -8.59
CA LEU A 69 2.79 2.12 -7.71
C LEU A 69 2.24 0.95 -6.89
N ALA A 70 2.01 -0.20 -7.50
CA ALA A 70 1.53 -1.39 -6.80
C ALA A 70 2.51 -1.84 -5.70
N ALA A 71 3.81 -1.83 -5.99
CA ALA A 71 4.85 -2.13 -5.00
C ALA A 71 4.87 -1.08 -3.86
N GLY A 72 4.71 0.20 -4.19
CA GLY A 72 4.60 1.28 -3.21
C GLY A 72 3.41 1.11 -2.26
N ILE A 73 2.23 0.76 -2.79
CA ILE A 73 1.03 0.48 -2.00
C ILE A 73 1.24 -0.74 -1.10
N ALA A 74 1.78 -1.83 -1.62
CA ALA A 74 2.05 -3.03 -0.83
C ALA A 74 3.01 -2.73 0.35
N SER A 75 4.05 -1.94 0.11
CA SER A 75 4.97 -1.48 1.15
C SER A 75 4.29 -0.58 2.18
N ALA A 76 3.46 0.37 1.74
CA ALA A 76 2.73 1.27 2.62
C ALA A 76 1.72 0.52 3.51
N LEU A 77 1.03 -0.48 2.96
CA LEU A 77 0.11 -1.34 3.71
C LEU A 77 0.87 -2.19 4.74
N GLY A 78 1.98 -2.83 4.35
CA GLY A 78 2.80 -3.58 5.32
C GLY A 78 3.36 -2.70 6.45
N GLY A 79 3.74 -1.46 6.13
CA GLY A 79 4.16 -0.47 7.13
C GLY A 79 3.02 0.07 8.00
N ALA A 80 1.77 0.04 7.53
CA ALA A 80 0.60 0.37 8.33
C ALA A 80 0.29 -0.74 9.34
N ASP A 81 0.34 -2.00 8.90
CA ASP A 81 0.15 -3.17 9.77
C ASP A 81 1.18 -3.21 10.90
N ALA A 82 2.45 -2.90 10.60
CA ALA A 82 3.51 -2.81 11.60
C ALA A 82 3.24 -1.71 12.64
N ARG A 83 2.80 -0.52 12.19
CA ARG A 83 2.44 0.60 13.08
C ARG A 83 1.23 0.29 13.94
N ASP A 84 0.26 -0.44 13.41
CA ASP A 84 -0.91 -0.88 14.16
C ASP A 84 -0.54 -1.93 15.23
N ALA A 85 0.39 -2.83 14.93
CA ALA A 85 0.91 -3.78 15.90
C ALA A 85 1.62 -3.06 17.07
N GLU A 86 2.51 -2.10 16.76
CA GLU A 86 3.19 -1.27 17.76
C GLU A 86 2.19 -0.46 18.61
N ARG A 87 1.19 0.16 17.97
CA ARG A 87 0.14 0.91 18.67
C ARG A 87 -0.64 0.03 19.65
N ARG A 88 -0.96 -1.22 19.28
CA ARG A 88 -1.63 -2.17 20.19
C ARG A 88 -0.76 -2.52 21.38
N GLU A 89 0.54 -2.71 21.18
CA GLU A 89 1.47 -2.98 22.28
C GLU A 89 1.56 -1.79 23.26
N ILE A 90 1.64 -0.56 22.74
CA ILE A 90 1.63 0.65 23.58
C ILE A 90 0.35 0.75 24.39
N LEU A 91 -0.81 0.50 23.77
CA LEU A 91 -2.10 0.53 24.47
C LEU A 91 -2.18 -0.53 25.58
N ALA A 92 -1.64 -1.73 25.34
CA ALA A 92 -1.57 -2.78 26.36
C ALA A 92 -0.68 -2.36 27.56
N LYS A 93 0.48 -1.74 27.29
CA LYS A 93 1.37 -1.19 28.34
C LYS A 93 0.70 -0.07 29.13
N LEU A 94 -0.06 0.80 28.46
CA LEU A 94 -0.82 1.87 29.13
C LEU A 94 -1.92 1.30 30.03
N ALA A 95 -2.62 0.27 29.59
CA ALA A 95 -3.62 -0.42 30.42
C ALA A 95 -2.97 -1.03 31.68
N GLU A 96 -1.82 -1.70 31.52
CA GLU A 96 -1.09 -2.28 32.65
C GLU A 96 -0.61 -1.21 33.65
N LEU A 97 -0.14 -0.06 33.15
CA LEU A 97 0.24 1.07 33.99
C LEU A 97 -0.95 1.66 34.74
N SER A 98 -2.11 1.78 34.09
CA SER A 98 -3.35 2.21 34.74
C SER A 98 -3.72 1.28 35.89
N ASP A 99 -3.69 -0.04 35.66
CA ASP A 99 -3.98 -1.04 36.71
C ASP A 99 -2.99 -0.99 37.88
N LYS A 100 -1.73 -0.61 37.61
CA LYS A 100 -0.72 -0.40 38.67
C LYS A 100 -1.02 0.84 39.49
N ILE A 101 -1.40 1.95 38.84
CA ILE A 101 -1.80 3.18 39.52
C ILE A 101 -3.01 2.91 40.41
N ASP A 102 -4.06 2.27 39.89
CA ASP A 102 -5.26 1.94 40.67
C ASP A 102 -4.96 1.04 41.88
N ARG A 103 -3.98 0.14 41.76
CA ARG A 103 -3.53 -0.70 42.89
C ARG A 103 -2.75 0.11 43.92
N LEU A 104 -1.89 1.02 43.49
CA LEU A 104 -1.16 1.92 44.38
C LEU A 104 -2.10 2.89 45.10
N GLU A 105 -3.10 3.43 44.42
CA GLU A 105 -4.11 4.30 45.02
C GLU A 105 -5.00 3.57 46.03
N ARG A 106 -5.39 2.32 45.73
CA ARG A 106 -6.14 1.47 46.68
C ARG A 106 -5.30 0.97 47.85
N GLY A 107 -3.98 0.83 47.67
CA GLY A 107 -3.04 0.42 48.70
C GLY A 107 -2.45 1.58 49.52
N ALA A 108 -2.67 2.83 49.11
CA ALA A 108 -2.18 4.00 49.83
C ALA A 108 -3.04 4.23 51.08
N PRO A 109 -2.48 4.14 52.31
CA PRO A 109 -3.21 4.58 53.49
C PRO A 109 -3.47 6.07 53.33
N THR A 110 -4.75 6.45 53.30
CA THR A 110 -5.15 7.85 53.39
C THR A 110 -4.44 8.45 54.59
N ARG A 111 -3.52 9.38 54.36
CA ARG A 111 -3.00 10.26 55.42
C ARG A 111 -4.16 11.15 55.85
N THR A 112 -5.06 10.59 56.66
CA THR A 112 -6.06 11.35 57.40
C THR A 112 -5.29 12.32 58.28
N LYS A 113 -5.37 13.62 57.94
CA LYS A 113 -4.79 14.70 58.74
C LYS A 113 -5.22 14.50 60.19
N ALA A 114 -4.28 14.19 61.07
CA ALA A 114 -4.51 14.13 62.50
C ALA A 114 -5.06 15.48 62.97
N ALA A 115 -6.23 15.45 63.62
CA ALA A 115 -6.83 16.63 64.24
C ALA A 115 -5.87 17.24 65.28
N PRO A 116 -5.73 18.57 65.37
CA PRO A 116 -4.88 19.20 66.36
C PRO A 116 -5.45 18.98 67.77
N LYS A 117 -4.62 18.44 68.67
CA LYS A 117 -4.98 18.20 70.08
C LYS A 117 -5.38 19.52 70.77
N PRO A 118 -6.41 19.54 71.63
CA PRO A 118 -6.79 20.72 72.38
C PRO A 118 -5.70 21.09 73.40
N ARG A 119 -5.26 22.35 73.35
CA ARG A 119 -4.37 22.94 74.37
C ARG A 119 -5.14 23.02 75.70
N ARG A 120 -4.60 22.39 76.74
CA ARG A 120 -5.03 22.60 78.12
C ARG A 120 -4.49 23.94 78.61
N ASP A 121 -5.37 24.93 78.75
CA ASP A 121 -5.05 26.15 79.48
C ASP A 121 -4.95 25.83 80.98
N LYS A 122 -3.83 26.23 81.59
CA LYS A 122 -3.64 26.18 83.05
C LYS A 122 -4.32 27.41 83.67
N PRO A 123 -5.08 27.25 84.77
CA PRO A 123 -5.68 28.38 85.44
C PRO A 123 -4.61 29.14 86.23
N THR A 124 -4.59 30.45 86.06
CA THR A 124 -3.87 31.41 86.89
C THR A 124 -4.56 31.50 88.25
N GLY A 125 -3.91 30.97 89.29
CA GLY A 125 -4.32 31.12 90.68
C GLY A 125 -3.34 32.01 91.44
N LYS A 126 -3.80 33.19 91.84
CA LYS A 126 -3.13 34.15 92.73
C LYS A 126 -2.95 33.58 94.15
N ALA A 127 -1.85 33.92 94.79
CA ALA A 127 -1.78 34.44 96.16
C ALA A 127 -0.44 35.18 96.33
#